data_AF-A0A9E3DR51-F1
#
_entry.id   AF-A0A9E3DR51-F1
#
_cell.length_a   1.000
_cell.length_b   1.000
_cell.length_c   1.000
_cell.angle_alpha   90.00
_cell.angle_beta   90.00
_cell.angle_gamma   90.00
#
_symmetry.space_group_name_H-M   'P 1'
#
loop_
_entity.id
_entity.type
_entity.pdbx_description
1 polymer ?
#
loop_
_entity_poly.entity_id
_entity_poly.type
_entity_poly.pdbx_seq_one_letter_code
_entity_poly.pdbx_strand_id
1 'polypeptide(L)'
;HPPLANLSLARARAAAHDLSEDGVAPLAAAVLRLHVDRAELAAREKRLLATFTSAHPAVAIVRVPALAEDVHDLAGLREVGRLLARHTT
;
A
#
# COMPACT_ATOMS: atom_id res chain seq x y z
N HIS A 1 -1.00 2.65 0.12
CA HIS A 1 -1.96 1.94 0.98
C HIS A 1 -2.26 2.75 2.24
N PRO A 2 -3.54 3.01 2.59
CA PRO A 2 -3.86 3.65 3.86
C PRO A 2 -3.53 2.71 5.04
N PRO A 3 -3.06 3.24 6.19
CA PRO A 3 -2.85 2.45 7.39
C PRO A 3 -4.19 1.94 7.93
N LEU A 4 -4.23 0.67 8.37
CA LEU A 4 -5.46 0.07 8.93
C LEU A 4 -5.75 0.57 10.36
N ALA A 5 -4.71 1.01 11.08
CA ALA A 5 -4.79 1.58 12.41
C ALA A 5 -3.71 2.63 12.63
N ASN A 6 -3.96 3.57 13.55
CA ASN A 6 -2.95 4.54 14.00
C ASN A 6 -2.01 3.90 15.03
N LEU A 7 -1.24 2.89 14.58
CA LEU A 7 -0.29 2.12 15.38
C LEU A 7 1.08 2.10 14.66
N SER A 8 2.15 2.40 15.41
CA SER A 8 3.50 2.36 14.84
C SER A 8 3.90 0.93 14.46
N LEU A 9 4.69 0.78 13.38
CA LEU A 9 5.09 -0.54 12.89
C LEU A 9 5.87 -1.36 13.91
N ALA A 10 6.74 -0.68 14.68
CA ALA A 10 7.48 -1.33 15.76
C ALA A 10 6.54 -1.91 16.82
N ARG A 11 5.51 -1.14 17.25
CA ARG A 11 4.53 -1.61 18.23
C ARG A 11 3.63 -2.69 17.67
N ALA A 12 3.18 -2.56 16.42
CA ALA A 12 2.37 -3.57 15.76
C ALA A 12 3.12 -4.91 15.64
N ARG A 13 4.40 -4.87 15.27
CA ARG A 13 5.26 -6.06 15.17
C ARG A 13 5.51 -6.71 16.54
N ALA A 14 5.83 -5.91 17.56
CA ALA A 14 6.02 -6.41 18.92
C ALA A 14 4.74 -7.09 19.44
N ALA A 15 3.60 -6.40 19.37
CA ALA A 15 2.32 -6.97 19.81
C ALA A 15 1.91 -8.21 19.01
N ALA A 16 2.20 -8.27 17.70
CA ALA A 16 1.94 -9.46 16.90
C ALA A 16 2.80 -10.66 17.34
N HIS A 17 4.05 -10.42 17.71
CA HIS A 17 4.96 -11.44 18.22
C HIS A 17 4.49 -11.95 19.59
N ASP A 18 4.25 -11.05 20.55
CA ASP A 18 3.81 -11.40 21.91
C ASP A 18 2.50 -12.21 21.88
N LEU A 19 1.49 -11.76 21.14
CA LEU A 19 0.22 -12.48 20.99
C LEU A 19 0.38 -13.86 20.33
N SER A 20 1.37 -14.02 19.44
CA SER A 20 1.64 -15.31 18.81
C SER A 20 2.33 -16.28 19.77
N GLU A 21 3.28 -15.81 20.56
CA GLU A 21 4.00 -16.59 21.58
C GLU A 21 3.06 -17.04 22.70
N ASP A 22 2.19 -16.13 23.17
CA ASP A 22 1.20 -16.43 24.20
C ASP A 22 0.09 -17.37 23.70
N GLY A 23 -0.05 -17.53 22.38
CA GLY A 23 -1.13 -18.31 21.75
C GLY A 23 -2.52 -17.71 21.94
N VAL A 24 -2.60 -16.44 22.38
CA VAL A 24 -3.84 -15.73 22.68
C VAL A 24 -4.24 -14.85 21.49
N ALA A 25 -5.55 -14.80 21.19
CA ALA A 25 -6.11 -13.95 20.13
C ALA A 25 -5.39 -14.07 18.76
N PRO A 26 -5.37 -15.27 18.15
CA PRO A 26 -4.64 -15.53 16.90
C PRO A 26 -5.08 -14.63 15.74
N LEU A 27 -6.34 -14.20 15.71
CA LEU A 27 -6.85 -13.24 14.72
C LEU A 27 -6.21 -11.85 14.90
N ALA A 28 -6.05 -11.38 16.15
CA ALA A 28 -5.43 -10.09 16.42
C ALA A 28 -3.95 -10.09 15.99
N ALA A 29 -3.22 -11.16 16.29
CA ALA A 29 -1.84 -11.34 15.83
C ALA A 29 -1.76 -11.34 14.28
N ALA A 30 -2.66 -12.04 13.59
CA ALA A 30 -2.70 -12.09 12.13
C ALA A 30 -2.98 -10.71 11.50
N VAL A 31 -3.95 -9.96 12.03
CA VAL A 31 -4.28 -8.61 11.53
C VAL A 31 -3.13 -7.63 11.76
N LEU A 32 -2.43 -7.71 12.90
CA LEU A 32 -1.25 -6.88 13.16
C LEU A 32 -0.11 -7.17 12.19
N ARG A 33 0.15 -8.45 11.87
CA ARG A 33 1.11 -8.82 10.81
C ARG A 33 0.70 -8.25 9.45
N LEU A 34 -0.55 -8.40 9.06
CA LEU A 34 -1.07 -7.83 7.81
C LEU A 34 -0.90 -6.29 7.75
N HIS A 35 -1.14 -5.59 8.87
CA HIS A 35 -0.92 -4.15 8.95
C HIS A 35 0.56 -3.79 8.77
N VAL A 36 1.47 -4.54 9.42
CA VAL A 36 2.91 -4.36 9.26
C VAL A 36 3.33 -4.54 7.80
N ASP A 37 2.92 -5.64 7.17
CA ASP A 37 3.28 -5.96 5.78
C ASP A 37 2.80 -4.87 4.80
N ARG A 38 1.55 -4.42 4.96
CA ARG A 38 0.98 -3.36 4.09
C ARG A 38 1.70 -2.02 4.24
N ALA A 39 2.07 -1.66 5.47
CA ALA A 39 2.75 -0.41 5.71
C ALA A 39 4.23 -0.44 5.28
N GLU A 40 4.89 -1.61 5.33
CA GLU A 40 6.23 -1.78 4.75
C GLU A 40 6.21 -1.70 3.22
N LEU A 41 5.21 -2.32 2.58
CA LEU A 41 4.98 -2.18 1.14
C LEU A 41 4.79 -0.71 0.75
N ALA A 42 3.89 -0.01 1.45
CA ALA A 42 3.64 1.42 1.21
C ALA A 42 4.90 2.28 1.39
N ALA A 43 5.73 1.97 2.40
CA ALA A 43 6.98 2.68 2.62
C ALA A 43 7.99 2.45 1.49
N ARG A 44 8.07 1.22 0.95
CA ARG A 44 8.92 0.88 -0.20
C ARG A 44 8.46 1.61 -1.47
N GLU A 45 7.17 1.58 -1.76
CA GLU A 45 6.57 2.30 -2.90
C GLU A 45 6.85 3.81 -2.82
N LYS A 46 6.69 4.39 -1.62
CA LYS A 46 6.97 5.82 -1.39
C LYS A 46 8.44 6.16 -1.63
N ARG A 47 9.37 5.31 -1.20
CA ARG A 47 10.81 5.52 -1.44
C ARG A 47 11.14 5.44 -2.93
N LEU A 48 10.63 4.43 -3.63
CA LEU A 48 10.84 4.29 -5.08
C LEU A 48 10.33 5.52 -5.84
N LEU A 49 9.11 5.96 -5.51
CA LEU A 49 8.55 7.17 -6.11
C LEU A 49 9.40 8.41 -5.80
N ALA A 50 9.82 8.58 -4.54
CA ALA A 50 10.64 9.72 -4.13
C ALA A 50 11.99 9.77 -4.87
N THR A 51 12.65 8.62 -5.02
CA THR A 51 13.90 8.49 -5.79
C THR A 51 13.67 8.88 -7.24
N PHE A 52 12.63 8.35 -7.88
CA PHE A 52 12.31 8.67 -9.28
C PHE A 52 11.99 10.16 -9.46
N THR A 53 11.13 10.75 -8.62
CA THR A 53 10.74 12.16 -8.70
C THR A 53 11.93 13.09 -8.46
N SER A 54 12.86 12.69 -7.58
CA SER A 54 14.07 13.47 -7.32
C SER A 54 15.05 13.43 -8.49
N ALA A 55 15.17 12.28 -9.17
CA ALA A 55 16.05 12.12 -10.32
C ALA A 55 15.48 12.79 -11.58
N HIS A 56 14.15 12.88 -11.70
CA HIS A 56 13.44 13.31 -12.91
C HIS A 56 12.33 14.32 -12.61
N PRO A 57 12.66 15.54 -12.13
CA PRO A 57 11.68 16.50 -11.67
C PRO A 57 10.74 17.04 -12.76
N ALA A 58 11.17 17.02 -14.03
CA ALA A 58 10.36 17.49 -15.16
C ALA A 58 9.36 16.44 -15.67
N VAL A 59 9.41 15.21 -15.18
CA VAL A 59 8.51 14.14 -15.63
C VAL A 59 7.19 14.23 -14.88
N ALA A 60 6.11 14.48 -15.62
CA ALA A 60 4.76 14.48 -15.06
C ALA A 60 4.36 13.07 -14.60
N ILE A 61 3.69 12.98 -13.45
CA ILE A 61 3.28 11.70 -12.84
C ILE A 61 1.78 11.73 -12.57
N VAL A 62 1.10 10.64 -12.91
CA VAL A 62 -0.29 10.36 -12.54
C VAL A 62 -0.33 9.11 -11.67
N ARG A 63 -1.17 9.11 -10.63
CA ARG A 63 -1.40 7.92 -9.78
C ARG A 63 -2.63 7.17 -10.28
N VAL A 64 -2.44 5.92 -10.67
CA VAL A 64 -3.55 5.01 -10.97
C VAL A 64 -3.75 4.08 -9.76
N PRO A 65 -4.94 4.06 -9.14
CA PRO A 65 -5.22 3.13 -8.05
C PRO A 65 -5.21 1.68 -8.55
N ALA A 66 -4.81 0.75 -7.69
CA ALA A 66 -5.00 -0.68 -7.94
C ALA A 66 -6.50 -0.96 -8.05
N LEU A 67 -6.92 -1.60 -9.14
CA LEU A 67 -8.29 -2.04 -9.35
C LEU A 67 -8.55 -3.34 -8.57
N ALA A 68 -9.82 -3.56 -8.19
CA ALA A 68 -10.22 -4.73 -7.41
C ALA A 68 -10.19 -6.04 -8.23
N GLU A 69 -10.33 -5.90 -9.54
CA GLU A 69 -10.37 -7.00 -10.51
C GLU A 69 -9.22 -6.85 -11.51
N ASP A 70 -8.86 -7.97 -12.14
CA ASP A 70 -7.86 -7.97 -13.20
C ASP A 70 -8.38 -7.26 -14.45
N VAL A 71 -7.50 -6.55 -15.14
CA VAL A 71 -7.85 -5.80 -16.35
C VAL A 71 -7.58 -6.66 -17.58
N HIS A 72 -8.59 -7.43 -17.98
CA HIS A 72 -8.50 -8.35 -19.11
C HIS A 72 -9.50 -8.05 -20.24
N ASP A 73 -10.27 -6.97 -20.13
CA ASP A 73 -11.26 -6.58 -21.13
C ASP A 73 -11.20 -5.09 -21.49
N LEU A 74 -11.96 -4.72 -22.53
CA LEU A 74 -12.00 -3.34 -23.01
C LEU A 74 -12.64 -2.37 -22.02
N ALA A 75 -13.49 -2.84 -21.10
CA ALA A 75 -14.09 -1.97 -20.10
C ALA A 75 -13.05 -1.59 -19.05
N GLY A 76 -12.30 -2.56 -18.53
CA GLY A 76 -11.19 -2.34 -17.60
C GLY A 76 -10.08 -1.50 -18.22
N LEU A 77 -9.70 -1.74 -19.49
CA LEU A 77 -8.69 -0.93 -20.17
C LEU A 77 -9.13 0.52 -20.36
N ARG A 78 -10.41 0.77 -20.65
CA ARG A 78 -10.96 2.13 -20.74
C ARG A 78 -10.98 2.82 -19.39
N GLU A 79 -11.27 2.09 -18.31
CA GLU A 79 -11.21 2.64 -16.96
C GLU A 79 -9.78 3.06 -16.58
N VAL A 80 -8.79 2.21 -16.86
CA VAL A 80 -7.38 2.57 -16.69
C VAL A 80 -7.02 3.81 -17.53
N GLY A 81 -7.46 3.87 -18.79
CA GLY A 81 -7.28 5.04 -19.65
C GLY A 81 -7.87 6.32 -19.04
N ARG A 82 -9.07 6.24 -18.48
CA ARG A 82 -9.71 7.36 -17.78
C ARG A 82 -8.93 7.77 -16.53
N LEU A 83 -8.41 6.81 -15.75
CA LEU A 83 -7.59 7.09 -14.57
C LEU A 83 -6.25 7.73 -14.94
N LEU A 84 -5.62 7.31 -16.04
CA LEU A 84 -4.39 7.90 -16.57
C LEU A 84 -4.61 9.33 -17.07
N ALA A 85 -5.77 9.61 -17.65
CA ALA A 85 -6.12 10.94 -18.15
C ALA A 85 -6.50 11.94 -17.03
N ARG A 86 -6.63 11.49 -15.77
CA ARG A 86 -6.87 12.41 -14.65
C ARG A 86 -5.61 13.22 -14.38
N HIS A 87 -5.66 14.51 -14.65
CA HIS A 87 -4.60 15.43 -14.25
C HIS A 87 -4.54 15.54 -12.72
N THR A 88 -3.39 15.18 -12.15
CA THR A 88 -3.00 15.61 -10.80
C THR A 88 -2.36 16.98 -10.95
N THR A 89 -3.08 18.05 -10.62
CA THR A 89 -2.49 19.38 -10.35
C THR A 89 -1.64 19.30 -9.09
#